data_AF-A0A7W7LZY0-F1
#
_entry.id   AF-A0A7W7LZY0-F1
#
_cell.length_a   1.000
_cell.length_b   1.000
_cell.length_c   1.000
_cell.angle_alpha   90.00
_cell.angle_beta   90.00
_cell.angle_gamma   90.00
#
_symmetry.space_group_name_H-M   'P 1'
#
loop_
_entity.id
_entity.type
_entity.pdbx_description
1 polymer ?
#
loop_
_entity_poly.entity_id
_entity_poly.type
_entity_poly.pdbx_seq_one_letter_code
_entity_poly.pdbx_strand_id
1 'polypeptide(L)' 'MPAPDGWTGTFTDPRLCAAVVDRPASNGTVVETGTDSHRLASTRARAEEPAKVS' A
#
# COMPACT_ATOMS: atom_id res chain seq x y z
N MET A 1 14.55 -14.50 8.32
CA MET A 1 14.19 -13.09 8.15
C MET A 1 12.98 -12.80 9.02
N PRO A 2 12.98 -11.77 9.88
CA PRO A 2 11.75 -11.38 10.59
C PRO A 2 10.70 -10.94 9.57
N ALA A 3 9.43 -11.27 9.83
CA ALA A 3 8.31 -10.91 8.97
C ALA A 3 8.16 -9.39 8.88
N PRO A 4 7.75 -8.84 7.72
CA PRO A 4 7.53 -7.40 7.57
C PRO A 4 6.53 -6.91 8.62
N ASP A 5 6.91 -5.86 9.35
CA ASP A 5 6.24 -5.36 10.57
C ASP A 5 4.78 -4.93 10.32
N GLY A 6 4.40 -4.75 9.06
CA GLY A 6 3.03 -4.43 8.64
C GLY A 6 2.07 -5.61 8.60
N TRP A 7 2.55 -6.86 8.49
CA TRP A 7 1.69 -8.06 8.36
C TRP A 7 1.36 -8.72 9.70
N THR A 8 2.16 -8.48 10.73
CA THR A 8 1.96 -9.00 12.10
C THR A 8 0.71 -8.44 12.78
N GLY A 9 0.20 -7.29 12.33
CA GLY A 9 -1.10 -6.74 12.77
C GLY A 9 -2.31 -7.38 12.10
N THR A 10 -2.14 -8.00 10.93
CA THR A 10 -3.21 -8.69 10.19
C THR A 10 -3.25 -10.18 10.48
N PHE A 11 -2.08 -10.80 10.74
CA PHE A 11 -1.94 -12.21 11.06
C PHE A 11 -1.29 -12.38 12.44
N THR A 12 -2.10 -12.79 13.42
CA THR A 12 -1.67 -12.98 14.82
C THR A 12 -0.68 -14.15 14.98
N ASP A 13 -0.72 -15.14 14.08
CA ASP A 13 0.24 -16.24 14.07
C ASP A 13 1.44 -15.91 13.15
N PRO A 14 2.67 -15.91 13.66
CA PRO A 14 3.85 -15.55 12.90
C PRO A 14 4.23 -16.57 11.82
N ARG A 15 3.85 -17.85 11.97
CA ARG A 15 4.12 -18.89 10.96
C ARG A 15 3.15 -18.78 9.78
N LEU A 16 1.90 -18.46 10.06
CA LEU A 16 0.87 -18.15 9.07
C LEU A 16 1.25 -16.91 8.26
N CYS A 17 1.70 -15.84 8.93
CA CYS A 17 2.20 -14.63 8.26
C CYS A 17 3.31 -14.96 7.25
N ALA A 18 4.32 -15.74 7.67
CA ALA A 18 5.41 -16.15 6.80
C ALA A 18 4.92 -16.96 5.59
N ALA A 19 4.04 -17.95 5.79
CA ALA A 19 3.52 -18.78 4.70
C ALA A 19 2.66 -18.00 3.68
N VAL A 20 1.88 -17.01 4.16
CA VAL A 20 1.03 -16.18 3.29
C VAL A 20 1.85 -15.17 2.49
N VAL A 21 2.91 -14.59 3.08
CA VAL A 21 3.80 -13.63 2.41
C VAL A 21 4.76 -14.33 1.43
N ASP A 22 5.17 -15.57 1.73
CA ASP A 22 6.12 -16.35 0.92
C ASP A 22 5.63 -16.60 -0.52
N ARG A 23 4.36 -16.99 -0.69
CA ARG A 23 3.81 -17.34 -2.01
C ARG A 23 3.74 -16.13 -2.98
N PRO A 24 3.19 -14.96 -2.60
CA PRO A 24 3.23 -13.76 -3.45
C PRO A 24 4.65 -13.24 -3.68
N ALA A 25 5.54 -13.32 -2.68
CA ALA A 25 6.93 -12.86 -2.83
C ALA A 25 7.75 -13.75 -3.78
N SER A 26 7.43 -15.05 -3.83
CA SER A 26 8.10 -16.01 -4.72
C SER A 26 7.66 -15.88 -6.19
N ASN A 27 6.43 -15.43 -6.44
CA ASN A 27 5.83 -15.39 -7.78
C ASN A 27 5.55 -13.97 -8.29
N GLY A 28 5.81 -12.94 -7.49
CA GLY A 28 5.52 -11.54 -7.79
C GLY A 28 6.77 -10.67 -7.74
N THR A 29 6.69 -9.50 -8.37
CA THR A 29 7.71 -8.45 -8.23
C THR A 29 7.26 -7.46 -7.16
N VAL A 30 8.08 -7.26 -6.13
CA VAL A 30 7.82 -6.24 -5.11
C VAL A 30 8.14 -4.87 -5.70
N VAL A 31 7.16 -3.96 -5.65
CA VAL A 31 7.33 -2.56 -6.08
C VAL A 31 7.24 -1.67 -4.85
N GLU A 32 8.32 -0.98 -4.55
CA GLU A 32 8.34 0.03 -3.50
C GLU A 32 7.68 1.31 -4.03
N THR A 33 6.47 1.60 -3.55
CA THR A 33 5.78 2.85 -3.87
C THR A 33 6.18 3.93 -2.86
N GLY A 34 6.29 5.18 -3.31
CA GLY A 34 6.48 6.32 -2.41
C GLY A 34 5.30 6.51 -1.45
N THR A 35 5.45 7.45 -0.52
CA THR A 35 4.41 7.82 0.46
C THR A 35 3.35 8.78 -0.08
N ASP A 36 3.45 9.17 -1.35
CA ASP A 36 2.48 10.10 -1.95
C ASP A 36 1.13 9.43 -2.21
N SER A 37 0.07 10.11 -1.81
CA SER A 37 -1.30 9.66 -1.99
C SER A 37 -1.88 10.25 -3.28
N HIS A 38 -1.87 9.47 -4.36
CA HIS A 38 -2.46 9.89 -5.64
C HIS A 38 -3.90 10.42 -5.51
N ARG A 39 -4.74 9.73 -4.72
CA ARG A 39 -6.12 10.17 -4.45
C ARG A 39 -6.16 11.55 -3.81
N LEU A 40 -5.31 11.80 -2.81
CA LEU A 40 -5.24 13.09 -2.12
C LEU A 40 -4.77 14.19 -3.07
N ALA A 41 -3.72 13.95 -3.85
CA ALA A 41 -3.23 14.90 -4.86
C ALA A 41 -4.33 15.28 -5.86
N SER A 42 -5.09 14.29 -6.36
CA SER A 42 -6.22 14.52 -7.27
C SER A 42 -7.36 15.31 -6.61
N THR A 43 -7.69 15.04 -5.34
CA THR A 43 -8.70 15.83 -4.61
C THR A 43 -8.27 17.29 -4.39
N ARG A 44 -6.98 17.53 -4.11
CA ARG A 44 -6.44 18.88 -3.93
C ARG A 44 -6.47 19.64 -5.25
N ALA A 45 -5.97 19.02 -6.33
CA ALA A 45 -6.04 19.61 -7.67
C ALA A 45 -7.48 20.02 -8.03
N ARG A 46 -8.47 19.15 -7.81
CA ARG A 46 -9.90 19.48 -8.04
C ARG A 46 -10.44 20.58 -7.12
N ALA A 47 -9.95 20.68 -5.89
CA ALA A 47 -10.33 21.74 -4.96
C ALA A 47 -9.67 23.09 -5.31
N GLU A 48 -8.50 23.04 -5.94
CA GLU A 48 -7.71 24.18 -6.39
C GLU A 48 -8.13 24.68 -7.78
N GLU A 49 -8.81 23.85 -8.60
CA GLU A 49 -9.50 24.29 -9.80
C GLU A 49 -10.65 25.23 -9.41
N PRO A 50 -10.50 26.57 -9.56
CA PRO A 50 -11.56 27.48 -9.21
C PRO A 50 -12.63 27.29 -10.28
N ALA A 51 -13.78 26.73 -9.90
CA ALA A 51 -15.06 26.81 -10.58
C ALA A 51 -15.00 27.39 -12.00
N LYS A 52 -14.35 26.69 -12.95
CA LYS A 52 -14.46 26.99 -14.38
C LYS A 52 -15.57 26.12 -14.93
N VAL A 53 -16.72 26.22 -14.28
CA VAL A 53 -18.02 25.86 -14.84
C VAL A 53 -18.67 27.18 -15.18
N SER A 54 -18.70 27.44 -16.49
CA SER A 54 -19.45 28.50 -17.14
C SER A 54 -20.95 28.38 -16.88
#